data_AF-A0A2M8P8B1-F1
#
_entry.id   AF-A0A2M8P8B1-F1
#
_cell.length_a   1.000
_cell.length_b   1.000
_cell.length_c   1.000
_cell.angle_alpha   90.00
_cell.angle_beta   90.00
_cell.angle_gamma   90.00
#
_symmetry.space_group_name_H-M   'P 1'
#
loop_
_entity.id
_entity.type
_entity.pdbx_description
1 polymer ?
#
loop_
_entity_poly.entity_id
_entity_poly.type
_entity_poly.pdbx_seq_one_letter_code
_entity_poly.pdbx_strand_id
1 'polypeptide(L)' 'MEVEGRHFDAYYVRTIFESDDGHIWVGTTNGLYEITPGKGIRFWLIEDDASSPSNNVRAVFQDSRKRLWLGTSKGLY' A
#
# COMPACT_ATOMS: atom_id res chain seq x y z
N MET A 1 8.71 20.63 31.51
CA MET A 1 7.86 20.82 30.31
C MET A 1 8.26 19.73 29.35
N GLU A 2 7.59 18.58 29.42
CA GLU A 2 7.80 17.49 28.48
C GLU A 2 7.14 17.89 27.16
N VAL A 3 7.94 17.94 26.10
CA VAL A 3 7.42 18.07 24.75
C VAL A 3 6.92 16.67 24.39
N GLU A 4 5.60 16.48 24.36
CA GLU A 4 5.01 15.27 23.80
C GLU A 4 5.56 15.10 22.38
N GLY A 5 6.40 14.09 22.18
CA GLY A 5 6.89 13.72 20.86
C GLY A 5 5.69 13.33 20.02
N ARG A 6 5.24 14.22 19.11
CA ARG A 6 4.29 13.86 18.07
C ARG A 6 4.87 12.66 17.33
N HIS A 7 4.23 11.50 17.50
CA HIS A 7 4.44 10.35 16.63
C HIS A 7 3.97 10.79 15.24
N PHE A 8 4.90 11.15 14.39
CA PHE A 8 4.59 11.20 12.97
C PHE A 8 4.50 9.75 12.54
N ASP A 9 3.29 9.25 12.30
CA ASP A 9 3.10 8.05 11.48
C ASP A 9 3.64 8.39 10.10
N ALA A 10 4.95 8.19 9.92
CA ALA A 10 5.60 8.39 8.65
C ALA A 10 5.08 7.29 7.71
N TYR A 11 4.38 7.72 6.67
CA TYR A 11 3.95 6.86 5.57
C TYR A 11 5.14 6.51 4.71
N TYR A 12 5.93 5.55 5.17
CA TYR A 12 7.10 5.07 4.46
C TYR A 12 6.65 4.27 3.24
N VAL A 13 7.17 4.63 2.08
CA VAL A 13 7.07 3.80 0.88
C VAL A 13 7.93 2.55 1.09
N ARG A 14 7.33 1.37 0.90
CA ARG A 14 8.00 0.07 1.02
C ARG A 14 8.29 -0.56 -0.33
N THR A 15 7.43 -0.31 -1.32
CA THR A 15 7.54 -0.90 -2.65
C THR A 15 6.90 0.00 -3.68
N ILE A 16 7.46 -0.02 -4.89
CA ILE A 16 6.89 0.59 -6.09
C ILE A 16 6.89 -0.49 -7.16
N PHE A 17 5.74 -0.70 -7.81
CA PHE A 17 5.55 -1.72 -8.83
C PHE A 17 4.74 -1.14 -9.99
N GLU A 18 5.20 -1.32 -11.22
CA GLU A 18 4.43 -0.97 -12.42
C GLU A 18 3.75 -2.23 -12.96
N SER A 19 2.43 -2.21 -13.09
CA SER A 19 1.67 -3.31 -13.70
C SER A 19 1.69 -3.22 -15.22
N ASP A 20 1.36 -4.32 -15.89
CA ASP A 20 1.45 -4.44 -17.34
C ASP A 20 0.51 -3.48 -18.12
N ASP A 21 -0.47 -2.88 -17.45
CA ASP A 21 -1.39 -1.86 -17.97
C ASP A 21 -0.91 -0.42 -17.70
N GLY A 22 0.29 -0.24 -17.15
CA GLY A 22 0.93 1.05 -16.91
C GLY A 22 0.48 1.76 -15.63
N HIS A 23 -0.23 1.08 -14.74
CA HIS A 23 -0.54 1.61 -13.42
C HIS A 23 0.67 1.43 -12.49
N ILE A 24 0.95 2.46 -11.67
CA ILE A 24 2.03 2.42 -10.69
C ILE A 24 1.42 2.20 -9.31
N TRP A 25 1.79 1.08 -8.68
CA TRP A 25 1.34 0.65 -7.37
C TRP A 25 2.42 0.96 -6.33
N VAL A 26 2.06 1.72 -5.30
CA VAL A 26 2.98 2.13 -4.23
C VAL A 26 2.47 1.57 -2.91
N GLY A 27 3.13 0.51 -2.43
CA GLY A 27 2.83 -0.06 -1.12
C GLY A 27 3.53 0.75 -0.02
N THR A 28 2.79 1.08 1.03
CA THR A 28 3.28 1.91 2.14
C THR A 28 3.05 1.24 3.49
N THR A 29 3.54 1.85 4.57
CA THR A 29 3.18 1.45 5.93
C THR A 29 1.70 1.64 6.26
N ASN A 30 0.93 2.39 5.46
CA ASN A 30 -0.48 2.66 5.72
C ASN A 30 -1.38 2.55 4.46
N GLY A 31 -1.17 1.52 3.66
CA GLY A 31 -2.04 1.12 2.57
C GLY A 31 -1.32 1.09 1.24
N LEU A 32 -2.11 1.06 0.18
CA LEU A 32 -1.66 0.95 -1.19
C LEU A 32 -2.15 2.15 -1.98
N TYR A 33 -1.25 2.81 -2.70
CA TYR A 33 -1.62 3.83 -3.67
C TYR A 33 -1.55 3.25 -5.08
N GLU A 34 -2.48 3.65 -5.91
CA GLU A 34 -2.49 3.39 -7.35
C GLU A 34 -2.40 4.72 -8.07
N ILE A 35 -1.37 4.88 -8.89
CA ILE A 35 -1.15 6.06 -9.70
C ILE A 35 -1.40 5.65 -11.15
N THR A 36 -2.40 6.27 -11.76
CA THR A 36 -2.64 6.11 -13.20
C THR A 36 -2.11 7.35 -13.91
N PRO A 37 -1.07 7.22 -14.75
CA PRO A 37 -0.50 8.33 -15.49
C PRO A 37 -1.58 9.14 -16.23
N GLY A 38 -1.60 10.45 -16.00
CA GLY A 38 -2.57 11.37 -16.62
C GLY A 38 -4.01 11.31 -16.07
N LYS A 39 -4.34 10.39 -15.15
CA LYS A 39 -5.68 10.30 -14.53
C LYS A 39 -5.70 10.62 -13.04
N GLY A 40 -4.60 10.40 -12.31
CA GLY A 40 -4.46 10.78 -10.91
C GLY A 40 -4.04 9.65 -9.98
N ILE A 41 -4.31 9.82 -8.69
CA ILE A 41 -3.90 8.92 -7.61
C ILE A 41 -5.15 8.41 -6.88
N ARG A 42 -5.21 7.10 -6.61
CA ARG A 42 -6.20 6.44 -5.76
C ARG A 42 -5.52 5.80 -4.56
N PHE A 43 -6.26 5.71 -3.46
CA PHE A 43 -5.81 5.07 -2.24
C PHE A 43 -6.69 3.87 -1.92
N TRP A 44 -6.05 2.76 -1.54
CA TRP A 44 -6.65 1.49 -1.24
C TRP A 44 -6.29 1.10 0.20
N LEU A 45 -7.32 0.93 1.01
CA LEU A 45 -7.18 0.38 2.35
C LEU A 45 -7.34 -1.13 2.27
N ILE A 46 -6.41 -1.87 2.91
CA ILE A 46 -6.46 -3.33 2.93
C ILE A 46 -7.12 -3.75 4.25
N GLU A 47 -8.46 -3.77 4.26
CA GLU A 47 -9.26 -4.16 5.42
C GLU A 47 -9.70 -5.62 5.31
N ASP A 48 -9.24 -6.46 6.24
CA ASP A 48 -9.91 -7.73 6.57
C ASP A 48 -10.78 -7.62 7.82
N ASP A 49 -10.41 -6.72 8.74
CA ASP A 49 -11.11 -6.45 9.99
C ASP A 49 -10.89 -4.97 10.36
N ALA A 50 -11.97 -4.23 10.58
CA ALA A 50 -11.94 -2.84 10.99
C ALA A 50 -11.19 -2.61 12.31
N SER A 51 -11.11 -3.64 13.17
CA SER A 51 -10.34 -3.59 14.41
C SER A 51 -8.83 -3.72 14.21
N SER A 52 -8.42 -4.30 13.08
CA SER A 52 -7.03 -4.60 12.78
C SER A 52 -6.80 -4.54 11.27
N PRO A 53 -6.64 -3.35 10.69
CA PRO A 53 -6.41 -3.22 9.25
C PRO A 53 -4.99 -3.68 8.86
N SER A 54 -4.82 -4.32 7.69
CA SER A 54 -3.53 -4.83 7.21
C SER A 54 -2.82 -3.81 6.31
N ASN A 55 -2.66 -2.60 6.82
CA ASN A 55 -2.24 -1.47 5.99
C ASN A 55 -0.75 -1.47 5.67
N ASN A 56 0.04 -2.36 6.26
CA ASN A 56 1.47 -2.40 6.03
C ASN A 56 1.78 -3.27 4.80
N VAL A 57 1.72 -2.66 3.61
CA VAL A 57 1.97 -3.31 2.32
C VAL A 57 3.46 -3.31 2.04
N ARG A 58 4.07 -4.50 2.03
CA ARG A 58 5.53 -4.71 1.91
C ARG A 58 5.97 -5.12 0.51
N ALA A 59 5.09 -5.78 -0.24
CA ALA A 59 5.36 -6.23 -1.60
C ALA A 59 4.09 -6.13 -2.44
N VAL A 60 4.27 -5.82 -3.72
CA VAL A 60 3.22 -5.83 -4.74
C VAL A 60 3.75 -6.66 -5.91
N PHE A 61 2.90 -7.55 -6.44
CA PHE A 61 3.24 -8.39 -7.58
C PHE A 61 2.00 -8.60 -8.46
N GLN A 62 2.19 -8.66 -9.77
CA GLN A 62 1.13 -9.04 -10.70
C GLN A 62 1.44 -10.44 -11.28
N ASP A 63 0.48 -11.35 -11.19
CA ASP A 63 0.63 -12.68 -11.78
C ASP A 63 0.32 -12.71 -13.29
N SER A 64 0.59 -13.84 -13.92
CA SER A 64 0.36 -14.04 -15.36
C SER A 64 -1.12 -13.96 -15.78
N ARG A 65 -2.06 -13.97 -14.82
CA ARG A 65 -3.50 -13.76 -15.04
C ARG A 65 -3.93 -12.32 -14.75
N LYS A 66 -2.97 -11.39 -14.63
CA LYS A 66 -3.17 -9.96 -14.33
C LYS A 66 -3.78 -9.67 -12.96
N ARG A 67 -3.73 -10.62 -12.01
CA ARG A 67 -4.16 -10.37 -10.63
C ARG A 67 -3.04 -9.73 -9.84
N LEU A 68 -3.38 -8.72 -9.05
CA LEU A 68 -2.47 -8.11 -8.08
C LEU A 68 -2.47 -8.91 -6.79
N TRP A 69 -1.27 -9.13 -6.27
CA TRP A 69 -0.99 -9.81 -5.03
C TRP A 69 -0.24 -8.87 -4.10
N LEU A 70 -0.68 -8.79 -2.85
CA LEU A 70 -0.13 -7.89 -1.84
C LEU A 70 0.44 -8.69 -0.68
N GLY A 71 1.76 -8.61 -0.51
CA GLY A 71 2.41 -9.10 0.70
C GLY A 71 2.28 -8.06 1.80
N THR A 72 1.52 -8.37 2.83
CA THR A 72 1.31 -7.48 3.99
C THR A 72 1.90 -8.07 5.27
N SER A 73 1.86 -7.32 6.38
CA SER A 73 2.23 -7.86 7.68
C SER A 73 1.30 -8.96 8.21
N LYS A 74 0.09 -9.10 7.65
CA LYS A 74 -0.90 -10.09 8.12
C LYS A 74 -1.10 -11.26 7.17
N GLY A 75 -0.49 -11.22 5.99
CA GLY A 75 -0.58 -12.31 5.03
C GLY A 75 -0.51 -11.84 3.59
N LEU A 76 -0.93 -12.74 2.71
CA LEU A 76 -1.03 -12.53 1.28
C LEU A 76 -2.49 -12.23 0.94
N TYR A 77 -2.69 -11.13 0.24
CA TYR A 77 -3.98 -10.67 -0.30
C TYR A 77 -3.95 -10.76 -1.81
#